data_AF-A0A7X9U8F1-F1
#
_entry.id   AF-A0A7X9U8F1-F1
#
_cell.length_a   1.000
_cell.length_b   1.000
_cell.length_c   1.000
_cell.angle_alpha   90.00
_cell.angle_beta   90.00
_cell.angle_gamma   90.00
#
_symmetry.space_group_name_H-M   'P 1'
#
loop_
_entity.id
_entity.type
_entity.pdbx_description
1 polymer ?
#
loop_
_entity_poly.entity_id
_entity_poly.type
_entity_poly.pdbx_seq_one_letter_code
_entity_poly.pdbx_strand_id
1 'polypeptide(L)'
;MNTQKALAEFITFGEQRDEAISVIVSSPADSNKIHYTLLAEVLIDVLKRCLSNEIDLDDLELWANVIESRDDIDCAEHEGFIYALSNSEQMGELNHQKLAQIVALVKI
;
A
#
# COMPACT_ATOMS: atom_id res chain seq x y z
N MET A 1 -1.03 -11.29 -16.61
CA MET A 1 -0.37 -11.44 -15.29
C MET A 1 -1.31 -12.17 -14.32
N ASN A 2 -0.80 -12.92 -13.32
CA ASN A 2 -1.64 -13.54 -12.28
C ASN A 2 -1.80 -12.61 -11.06
N THR A 3 -2.72 -12.90 -10.14
CA THR A 3 -3.01 -12.06 -8.96
C THR A 3 -1.78 -11.80 -8.10
N GLN A 4 -1.00 -12.83 -7.77
CA GLN A 4 0.22 -12.68 -6.95
C GLN A 4 1.23 -11.71 -7.58
N LYS A 5 1.51 -11.84 -8.89
CA LYS A 5 2.44 -10.93 -9.57
C LYS A 5 1.82 -9.53 -9.71
N ALA A 6 0.51 -9.42 -9.95
CA ALA A 6 -0.17 -8.14 -10.02
C ALA A 6 -0.10 -7.39 -8.68
N LEU A 7 -0.37 -8.06 -7.56
CA LEU A 7 -0.23 -7.48 -6.22
C LEU A 7 1.20 -7.02 -5.96
N ALA A 8 2.20 -7.84 -6.30
CA ALA A 8 3.60 -7.43 -6.15
C ALA A 8 3.91 -6.16 -6.96
N GLU A 9 3.57 -6.12 -8.25
CA GLU A 9 3.80 -4.96 -9.12
C GLU A 9 3.06 -3.71 -8.65
N PHE A 10 1.83 -3.84 -8.17
CA PHE A 10 1.07 -2.72 -7.62
C PHE A 10 1.67 -2.21 -6.30
N ILE A 11 1.90 -3.11 -5.35
CA ILE A 11 2.33 -2.75 -3.99
C ILE A 11 3.74 -2.15 -4.00
N THR A 12 4.63 -2.60 -4.90
CA THR A 12 6.01 -2.10 -4.99
C THR A 12 6.21 -1.01 -6.03
N PHE A 13 5.14 -0.46 -6.63
CA PHE A 13 5.22 0.52 -7.73
C PHE A 13 6.14 0.05 -8.88
N GLY A 14 5.93 -1.20 -9.33
CA GLY A 14 6.68 -1.83 -10.41
C GLY A 14 6.34 -1.29 -11.81
N GLU A 15 7.15 -1.66 -12.80
CA GLU A 15 7.02 -1.15 -14.17
C GLU A 15 5.71 -1.56 -14.85
N GLN A 16 5.11 -2.68 -14.44
CA GLN A 16 3.87 -3.19 -15.04
C GLN A 16 2.62 -2.81 -14.22
N ARG A 17 2.68 -1.70 -13.47
CA ARG A 17 1.59 -1.26 -12.57
C ARG A 17 0.24 -1.10 -13.28
N ASP A 18 0.22 -0.55 -14.48
CA ASP A 18 -1.04 -0.34 -15.22
C ASP A 18 -1.72 -1.67 -15.58
N GLU A 19 -0.93 -2.68 -15.95
CA GLU A 19 -1.41 -4.05 -16.15
C GLU A 19 -1.85 -4.69 -14.82
N ALA A 20 -1.14 -4.39 -13.72
CA ALA A 20 -1.47 -4.87 -12.38
C ALA A 20 -2.84 -4.39 -11.91
N ILE A 21 -3.13 -3.10 -12.09
CA ILE A 21 -4.41 -2.49 -11.71
C ILE A 21 -5.56 -3.22 -12.44
N SER A 22 -5.41 -3.48 -13.73
CA SER A 22 -6.42 -4.20 -14.53
C SER A 22 -6.72 -5.60 -13.98
N VAL A 23 -5.68 -6.32 -13.53
CA VAL A 23 -5.83 -7.65 -12.92
C VAL A 23 -6.48 -7.55 -11.53
N ILE A 24 -6.05 -6.62 -10.69
CA ILE A 24 -6.57 -6.43 -9.33
C ILE A 24 -8.06 -6.07 -9.34
N VAL A 25 -8.48 -5.18 -10.25
CA VAL A 25 -9.89 -4.78 -10.39
C VAL A 25 -10.77 -5.92 -10.92
N SER A 26 -10.23 -6.77 -11.80
CA SER A 26 -10.98 -7.89 -12.40
C SER A 26 -10.92 -9.18 -11.59
N SER A 27 -10.08 -9.25 -10.56
CA SER A 27 -9.86 -10.44 -9.75
C SER A 27 -10.29 -10.19 -8.30
N PRO A 28 -11.36 -10.84 -7.81
CA PRO A 28 -11.74 -10.74 -6.41
C PRO A 28 -10.60 -11.24 -5.51
N ALA A 29 -10.54 -10.73 -4.28
CA ALA A 29 -9.60 -11.22 -3.28
C ALA A 29 -9.86 -12.71 -2.98
N ASP A 30 -8.79 -13.50 -2.85
CA ASP A 30 -8.88 -14.89 -2.42
C ASP A 30 -8.76 -15.00 -0.89
N SER A 31 -9.89 -14.98 -0.19
CA SER A 31 -9.90 -15.09 1.28
C SER A 31 -9.35 -16.42 1.82
N ASN A 32 -9.03 -17.42 0.97
CA ASN A 32 -8.43 -18.69 1.39
C ASN A 32 -6.90 -18.72 1.22
N LYS A 33 -6.30 -17.72 0.57
CA LYS A 33 -4.88 -17.73 0.24
C LYS A 33 -4.28 -16.33 0.26
N ILE A 34 -3.25 -16.18 1.06
CA ILE A 34 -2.38 -15.00 0.99
C ILE A 34 -1.56 -15.03 -0.30
N HIS A 35 -1.73 -13.99 -1.10
CA HIS A 35 -1.01 -13.75 -2.35
C HIS A 35 0.15 -12.78 -2.20
N TYR A 36 0.15 -11.95 -1.15
CA TYR A 36 1.26 -11.04 -0.86
C TYR A 36 1.36 -10.78 0.66
N THR A 37 2.58 -10.66 1.18
CA THR A 37 2.84 -10.22 2.56
C THR A 37 3.54 -8.87 2.49
N LEU A 38 2.96 -7.85 3.11
CA LEU A 38 3.53 -6.51 3.14
C LEU A 38 4.73 -6.47 4.08
N LEU A 39 5.90 -6.23 3.53
CA LEU A 39 7.14 -6.08 4.30
C LEU A 39 7.36 -4.62 4.70
N ALA A 40 7.99 -4.40 5.87
CA ALA A 40 8.32 -3.07 6.36
C ALA A 40 9.15 -2.26 5.37
N GLU A 41 10.07 -2.91 4.64
CA GLU A 41 10.90 -2.28 3.62
C GLU A 41 10.07 -1.69 2.47
N VAL A 42 8.99 -2.37 2.08
CA VAL A 42 8.10 -1.94 1.00
C VAL A 42 7.24 -0.77 1.47
N LEU A 43 6.70 -0.84 2.69
CA LEU A 43 5.98 0.29 3.30
C LEU A 43 6.89 1.53 3.37
N ILE A 44 8.12 1.38 3.86
CA ILE A 44 9.08 2.49 3.95
C ILE A 44 9.42 3.05 2.57
N ASP A 45 9.61 2.19 1.56
CA ASP A 45 9.89 2.61 0.19
C ASP A 45 8.77 3.51 -0.35
N VAL A 46 7.52 3.06 -0.24
CA VAL A 46 6.34 3.80 -0.70
C VAL A 46 6.19 5.14 0.03
N LEU A 47 6.38 5.17 1.35
CA LEU A 47 6.35 6.42 2.12
C LEU A 47 7.45 7.39 1.67
N LYS A 48 8.66 6.89 1.37
CA LYS A 48 9.76 7.72 0.85
C LYS A 48 9.47 8.28 -0.53
N ARG A 49 8.84 7.49 -1.42
CA ARG A 49 8.41 7.96 -2.75
C ARG A 49 7.41 9.12 -2.64
N CYS A 50 6.48 9.03 -1.70
CA CYS A 50 5.55 10.13 -1.42
C CYS A 50 6.28 11.36 -0.87
N LEU A 51 7.21 11.17 0.06
CA LEU A 51 8.05 12.25 0.61
C LEU A 51 8.95 12.92 -0.44
N SER A 52 9.36 12.21 -1.49
CA SER A 52 10.11 12.74 -2.62
C SER A 52 9.24 13.31 -3.75
N ASN A 53 7.91 13.34 -3.58
CA ASN A 53 6.93 13.72 -4.59
C ASN A 53 7.00 12.89 -5.88
N GLU A 54 7.43 11.63 -5.80
CA GLU A 54 7.32 10.67 -6.91
C GLU A 54 5.86 10.21 -7.07
N ILE A 55 5.16 10.09 -5.95
CA ILE A 55 3.72 9.85 -5.85
C ILE A 55 3.12 10.94 -4.96
N ASP A 56 1.87 11.30 -5.17
CA ASP A 56 1.17 12.24 -4.30
C ASP A 56 0.48 11.54 -3.12
N LEU A 57 -0.25 12.31 -2.32
CA LEU A 57 -0.98 11.79 -1.16
C LEU A 57 -2.18 10.95 -1.57
N ASP A 58 -2.82 11.30 -2.69
CA ASP A 58 -3.99 10.60 -3.21
C ASP A 58 -3.58 9.21 -3.74
N ASP A 59 -2.43 9.13 -4.42
CA ASP A 59 -1.80 7.86 -4.83
C ASP A 59 -1.48 6.97 -3.63
N LEU A 60 -0.94 7.56 -2.54
CA LEU A 60 -0.61 6.83 -1.32
C LEU A 60 -1.86 6.32 -0.58
N GLU A 61 -2.90 7.15 -0.52
CA GLU A 61 -4.18 6.77 0.07
C GLU A 61 -4.85 5.65 -0.72
N LEU A 62 -4.86 5.74 -2.05
CA LEU A 62 -5.35 4.68 -2.93
C LEU A 62 -4.57 3.37 -2.73
N TRP A 63 -3.24 3.46 -2.64
CA TRP A 63 -2.38 2.30 -2.38
C TRP A 63 -2.74 1.60 -1.06
N ALA A 64 -2.93 2.38 0.01
CA ALA A 64 -3.33 1.84 1.31
C ALA A 64 -4.74 1.24 1.29
N ASN A 65 -5.70 1.89 0.61
CA ASN A 65 -7.07 1.40 0.46
C ASN A 65 -7.12 0.04 -0.25
N VAL A 66 -6.32 -0.17 -1.29
CA VAL A 66 -6.27 -1.47 -2.00
C VAL A 66 -5.67 -2.56 -1.12
N ILE A 67 -4.70 -2.23 -0.27
CA ILE A 67 -4.10 -3.19 0.67
C ILE A 67 -5.09 -3.55 1.80
N GLU A 68 -5.74 -2.55 2.37
CA GLU A 68 -6.69 -2.71 3.48
C GLU A 68 -7.93 -3.53 3.07
N SER A 69 -8.44 -3.29 1.86
CA SER A 69 -9.68 -3.92 1.38
C SER A 69 -9.53 -5.38 0.91
N ARG A 70 -8.32 -5.95 0.92
CA ARG A 70 -8.04 -7.25 0.32
C ARG A 70 -7.58 -8.29 1.34
N ASP A 71 -8.42 -9.30 1.55
CA ASP A 71 -8.14 -10.45 2.43
C ASP A 71 -6.94 -11.31 1.99
N ASP A 72 -6.52 -11.20 0.73
CA ASP A 72 -5.40 -11.95 0.17
C ASP A 72 -4.05 -11.23 0.29
N ILE A 73 -4.00 -10.13 1.06
CA ILE A 73 -2.78 -9.43 1.44
C ILE A 73 -2.61 -9.52 2.96
N ASP A 74 -1.51 -10.13 3.39
CA ASP A 74 -1.12 -10.12 4.79
C ASP A 74 -0.39 -8.82 5.13
N CYS A 75 -1.06 -7.94 5.86
CA CYS A 75 -0.49 -6.69 6.36
C CYS A 75 -0.57 -6.58 7.90
N ALA A 76 -0.77 -7.68 8.62
CA ALA A 76 -1.04 -7.67 10.06
C ALA A 76 0.02 -6.93 10.90
N GLU A 77 1.30 -7.01 10.50
CA GLU A 77 2.39 -6.29 11.18
C GLU A 77 2.30 -4.76 11.01
N HIS A 78 1.62 -4.29 9.97
CA HIS A 78 1.53 -2.89 9.58
C HIS A 78 0.08 -2.38 9.48
N GLU A 79 -0.88 -3.16 9.98
CA GLU A 79 -2.32 -2.88 9.90
C GLU A 79 -2.66 -1.48 10.40
N GLY A 80 -2.08 -1.06 11.54
CA GLY A 80 -2.30 0.28 12.09
C GLY A 80 -1.83 1.40 11.17
N PHE A 81 -0.74 1.20 10.42
CA PHE A 81 -0.26 2.17 9.43
C PHE A 81 -1.14 2.17 8.18
N ILE A 82 -1.48 0.98 7.67
CA ILE A 82 -2.35 0.83 6.50
C ILE A 82 -3.73 1.44 6.76
N TYR A 83 -4.30 1.20 7.95
CA TYR A 83 -5.56 1.80 8.37
C TYR A 83 -5.47 3.33 8.44
N ALA A 84 -4.40 3.87 9.03
CA ALA A 84 -4.20 5.32 9.13
C ALA A 84 -4.01 5.99 7.76
N LEU A 85 -3.35 5.31 6.82
CA LEU A 85 -3.11 5.81 5.47
C LEU A 85 -4.36 5.72 4.57
N SER A 86 -5.14 4.64 4.69
CA SER A 86 -6.40 4.45 3.96
C SER A 86 -7.51 5.39 4.43
N ASN A 87 -7.50 5.76 5.71
CA ASN A 87 -8.51 6.64 6.33
C ASN A 87 -7.94 8.03 6.65
N SER A 88 -7.09 8.53 5.75
CA SER A 88 -6.26 9.73 5.93
C SER A 88 -7.11 10.98 6.24
N GLU A 89 -8.25 11.15 5.55
CA GLU A 89 -9.19 12.25 5.80
C GLU A 89 -9.78 12.20 7.22
N GLN A 90 -10.12 11.01 7.71
CA GLN A 90 -10.76 10.80 9.02
C GLN A 90 -9.76 10.94 10.18
N MET A 91 -8.50 10.58 9.95
CA MET A 91 -7.39 10.69 10.92
C MET A 91 -6.80 12.10 11.02
N GLY A 92 -7.42 13.06 10.33
CA GLY A 92 -6.89 14.38 10.09
C GLY A 92 -5.91 14.31 8.93
N GLU A 93 -6.25 15.04 7.86
CA GLU A 93 -5.54 15.19 6.59
C GLU A 93 -4.05 14.82 6.64
N LEU A 94 -3.67 13.87 5.79
CA LEU A 94 -2.29 13.42 5.64
C LEU A 94 -1.44 14.54 5.05
N ASN A 95 -0.21 14.68 5.54
CA ASN A 95 0.75 15.62 4.98
C ASN A 95 2.18 15.09 5.13
N HIS A 96 3.13 15.70 4.41
CA HIS A 96 4.53 15.29 4.44
C HIS A 96 5.15 15.25 5.84
N GLN A 97 4.73 16.13 6.76
CA GLN A 97 5.24 16.12 8.13
C GLN A 97 4.79 14.87 8.89
N LYS A 98 3.51 14.49 8.77
CA LYS A 98 2.98 13.26 9.37
C LYS A 98 3.60 12.01 8.75
N LEU A 99 3.79 12.00 7.44
CA LEU A 99 4.47 10.91 6.74
C LEU A 99 5.90 10.71 7.24
N ALA A 100 6.66 11.78 7.40
CA ALA A 100 8.02 11.71 7.95
C ALA A 100 8.04 11.14 9.38
N GLN A 101 7.02 11.46 10.20
CA GLN A 101 6.86 10.88 11.53
C GLN A 101 6.54 9.38 11.46
N ILE A 102 5.66 8.97 10.56
CA ILE A 102 5.33 7.55 10.34
C ILE A 102 6.61 6.78 9.95
N VAL A 103 7.40 7.27 9.00
CA VAL A 103 8.67 6.64 8.58
C VAL A 103 9.64 6.48 9.77
N ALA A 104 9.69 7.45 10.69
CA ALA A 104 10.54 7.36 11.88
C ALA A 104 10.01 6.36 12.93
N LEU A 105 8.71 6.06 12.91
CA LEU A 105 8.06 5.11 13.83
C LEU A 105 8.08 3.67 13.30
N VAL A 106 8.13 3.46 11.98
CA VAL A 106 8.35 2.14 11.39
C VAL A 106 9.79 1.73 11.73
N LYS A 107 9.93 0.86 12.73
CA LYS A 107 11.22 0.30 13.13
C LYS A 107 11.53 -0.91 12.25
N ILE A 108 12.75 -0.98 11.74
CA ILE A 108 13.34 -2.17 11.10
C ILE A 108 13.87 -3.11 12.19
#